data_AF-A0A9N9MEH5-F1
#
_entry.id   AF-A0A9N9MEH5-F1
#
_cell.length_a   1.000
_cell.length_b   1.000
_cell.length_c   1.000
_cell.angle_alpha   90.00
_cell.angle_beta   90.00
_cell.angle_gamma   90.00
#
_symmetry.space_group_name_H-M   'P 1'
#
loop_
_entity.id
_entity.type
_entity.pdbx_description
1 polymer ?
#
loop_
_entity_poly.entity_id
_entity_poly.type
_entity_poly.pdbx_seq_one_letter_code
_entity_poly.pdbx_strand_id
1 'polypeptide(L)'
;MKVLLILLALGLTRVYGFRTIIDKDGVPLCVCPRIYSPVCASNGKTYGNDCLVRCESDQLQSRGLRSLRILRHEACEEDPLLNKLGEIINEDDLEREIIGQNPIEY
;
A
#
# COMPACT_ATOMS: atom_id res chain seq x y z
N MET A 1 -48.47 -5.46 18.15
CA MET A 1 -48.39 -5.19 16.69
C MET A 1 -47.05 -4.58 16.26
N LYS A 2 -46.46 -3.61 16.98
CA LYS A 2 -45.16 -3.00 16.63
C LYS A 2 -43.96 -3.98 16.65
N VAL A 3 -43.96 -4.95 17.58
CA VAL A 3 -42.91 -5.98 17.69
C VAL A 3 -42.80 -6.85 16.44
N LEU A 4 -43.94 -7.20 15.81
CA LEU A 4 -43.97 -7.98 14.58
C LEU A 4 -43.32 -7.22 13.41
N LEU A 5 -43.57 -5.92 13.31
CA LEU A 5 -42.97 -5.06 12.29
C LEU A 5 -41.45 -4.90 12.47
N ILE A 6 -40.98 -4.83 13.72
CA ILE A 6 -39.53 -4.74 14.03
C ILE A 6 -38.82 -6.05 13.67
N LEU A 7 -39.42 -7.21 13.96
CA LEU A 7 -38.84 -8.51 13.60
C LEU A 7 -38.79 -8.71 12.08
N LEU A 8 -39.83 -8.28 11.36
CA LEU A 8 -39.84 -8.30 9.90
C LEU A 8 -38.80 -7.33 9.32
N ALA A 9 -38.69 -6.10 9.83
CA ALA A 9 -37.69 -5.15 9.36
C ALA A 9 -36.26 -5.61 9.61
N LEU A 10 -35.95 -6.15 10.81
CA LEU A 10 -34.63 -6.72 11.13
C LEU A 10 -34.33 -8.00 10.34
N GLY A 11 -35.35 -8.81 10.06
CA GLY A 11 -35.24 -9.99 9.20
C GLY A 11 -34.96 -9.61 7.76
N LEU A 12 -35.69 -8.63 7.22
CA LEU A 12 -35.52 -8.13 5.85
C LEU A 12 -34.19 -7.39 5.70
N THR A 13 -33.74 -6.59 6.67
CA THR A 13 -32.42 -5.93 6.59
C THR A 13 -31.26 -6.92 6.68
N ARG A 14 -31.42 -8.08 7.32
CA ARG A 14 -30.43 -9.17 7.31
C ARG A 14 -30.48 -10.02 6.04
N VAL A 15 -31.66 -10.22 5.45
CA VAL A 15 -31.84 -10.95 4.18
C VAL A 15 -31.39 -10.13 2.97
N TYR A 16 -31.71 -8.84 2.96
CA TYR A 16 -31.15 -7.85 2.03
C TYR A 16 -29.82 -7.28 2.54
N GLY A 17 -29.25 -7.92 3.57
CA GLY A 17 -27.99 -7.54 4.21
C GLY A 17 -26.92 -7.44 3.14
N PHE A 18 -26.43 -6.21 2.98
CA PHE A 18 -25.35 -5.79 2.10
C PHE A 18 -24.31 -6.90 1.96
N ARG A 19 -24.38 -7.63 0.84
CA ARG A 19 -23.45 -8.72 0.56
C ARG A 19 -22.12 -8.06 0.20
N THR A 20 -21.30 -7.78 1.20
CA THR A 20 -19.87 -7.54 0.95
C THR A 20 -19.36 -8.78 0.24
N ILE A 21 -18.73 -8.61 -0.92
CA ILE A 21 -18.09 -9.75 -1.58
C ILE A 21 -16.83 -10.01 -0.75
N ILE A 22 -16.74 -11.21 -0.19
CA ILE A 22 -15.67 -11.63 0.72
C ILE A 22 -14.88 -12.74 0.00
N ASP A 23 -13.56 -12.72 0.11
CA ASP A 23 -12.69 -13.83 -0.33
C ASP A 23 -12.87 -15.07 0.59
N LYS A 24 -12.33 -16.22 0.17
CA LYS A 24 -12.28 -17.49 0.91
C LYS A 24 -11.73 -17.34 2.34
N ASP A 25 -10.92 -16.31 2.59
CA ASP A 25 -10.28 -16.02 3.87
C ASP A 25 -11.10 -15.03 4.73
N GLY A 26 -12.35 -14.70 4.37
CA GLY A 26 -13.17 -13.79 5.17
C GLY A 26 -12.84 -12.30 4.99
N VAL A 27 -12.01 -11.97 3.99
CA VAL A 27 -11.50 -10.62 3.73
C VAL A 27 -12.34 -9.92 2.64
N PRO A 28 -12.79 -8.66 2.85
CA PRO A 28 -13.50 -7.91 1.82
C PRO A 28 -12.71 -7.82 0.51
N LEU A 29 -13.34 -8.13 -0.62
CA LEU A 29 -12.76 -7.88 -1.93
C LEU A 29 -12.57 -6.37 -2.12
N CYS A 30 -11.39 -6.03 -2.62
CA CYS A 30 -10.99 -4.67 -2.84
C CYS A 30 -10.99 -4.36 -4.34
N VAL A 31 -11.85 -3.43 -4.74
CA VAL A 31 -11.98 -2.98 -6.12
C VAL A 31 -11.56 -1.52 -6.17
N CYS A 32 -10.41 -1.24 -6.78
CA CYS A 32 -9.89 0.11 -6.93
C CYS A 32 -9.72 0.49 -8.40
N PRO A 33 -9.97 1.78 -8.75
CA PRO A 33 -9.66 2.27 -10.08
C PRO A 33 -8.15 2.24 -10.32
N ARG A 34 -7.74 2.05 -11.59
CA ARG A 34 -6.34 2.13 -12.01
C ARG A 34 -5.89 3.57 -12.29
N ILE A 35 -6.33 4.51 -11.43
CA ILE A 35 -5.91 5.91 -11.48
C ILE A 35 -4.66 6.05 -10.63
N TYR A 36 -3.62 6.68 -11.18
CA TYR A 36 -2.41 6.99 -10.45
C TYR A 36 -2.52 8.39 -9.84
N SER A 37 -2.66 8.45 -8.52
CA SER A 37 -2.75 9.65 -7.69
C SER A 37 -2.08 9.33 -6.35
N PRO A 38 -0.74 9.32 -6.29
CA PRO A 38 0.00 8.68 -5.21
C PRO A 38 -0.26 9.31 -3.84
N VAL A 39 -0.24 8.48 -2.79
CA VAL A 39 -0.42 8.91 -1.40
C VAL A 39 0.56 8.20 -0.48
N CYS A 40 0.95 8.85 0.61
CA CYS A 40 1.86 8.31 1.61
C CYS A 40 1.05 7.85 2.82
N ALA A 41 1.15 6.57 3.17
CA ALA A 41 0.43 5.99 4.30
C ALA A 41 1.29 5.98 5.58
N SER A 42 0.65 5.71 6.71
CA SER A 42 1.26 5.72 8.05
C SER A 42 2.32 4.64 8.28
N ASN A 43 2.45 3.70 7.37
CA ASN A 43 3.51 2.69 7.33
C ASN A 43 4.73 3.14 6.50
N GLY A 44 4.76 4.39 6.02
CA GLY A 44 5.85 4.93 5.19
C GLY A 44 5.86 4.40 3.76
N LYS A 45 4.81 3.66 3.33
CA LYS A 45 4.69 3.12 1.98
C LYS A 45 3.86 4.06 1.10
N THR A 46 4.33 4.27 -0.14
CA THR A 46 3.57 4.94 -1.20
C THR A 46 2.54 3.99 -1.79
N TYR A 47 1.30 4.46 -1.91
CA TYR A 47 0.22 3.77 -2.59
C TYR A 47 -0.14 4.52 -3.86
N GLY A 48 -0.49 3.79 -4.92
CA GLY A 48 -0.83 4.41 -6.22
C GLY A 48 -2.07 5.30 -6.18
N ASN A 49 -2.96 5.12 -5.19
CA ASN A 49 -4.09 5.99 -4.88
C ASN A 49 -4.63 5.76 -3.46
N ASP A 50 -5.53 6.62 -3.03
CA ASP A 50 -6.17 6.56 -1.71
C ASP A 50 -7.04 5.29 -1.52
N CYS A 51 -7.67 4.80 -2.59
CA CYS A 51 -8.44 3.55 -2.57
C CYS A 51 -7.56 2.36 -2.14
N LEU A 52 -6.34 2.26 -2.69
CA LEU A 52 -5.41 1.18 -2.35
C LEU A 52 -4.94 1.23 -0.88
N VAL A 53 -4.89 2.42 -0.25
CA VAL A 53 -4.61 2.53 1.20
C VAL A 53 -5.75 1.97 2.02
N ARG A 54 -7.00 2.35 1.69
CA ARG A 54 -8.20 1.89 2.41
C ARG A 54 -8.35 0.38 2.29
N CYS A 55 -8.11 -0.14 1.10
CA CYS A 55 -8.06 -1.56 0.80
C CYS A 55 -7.13 -2.34 1.74
N GLU A 56 -5.86 -1.95 1.82
CA GLU A 56 -4.91 -2.62 2.73
C GLU A 56 -5.28 -2.38 4.20
N SER A 57 -5.81 -1.20 4.54
CA SER A 57 -6.31 -0.89 5.89
C SER A 57 -7.45 -1.83 6.33
N ASP A 58 -8.41 -2.12 5.45
CA ASP A 58 -9.53 -3.02 5.74
C ASP A 58 -9.04 -4.47 5.90
N GLN A 59 -8.04 -4.88 5.11
CA GLN A 59 -7.39 -6.19 5.24
C GLN A 59 -6.66 -6.32 6.59
N LEU A 60 -5.92 -5.29 6.99
CA LEU A 60 -5.22 -5.24 8.27
C LEU A 60 -6.22 -5.30 9.43
N GLN A 61 -7.31 -4.53 9.36
CA GLN A 61 -8.34 -4.53 10.39
C GLN A 61 -9.02 -5.89 10.52
N SER A 62 -9.31 -6.55 9.39
CA SER A 62 -9.88 -7.91 9.37
C SER A 62 -8.95 -8.96 10.02
N ARG A 63 -7.64 -8.67 10.06
CA ARG A 63 -6.62 -9.49 10.73
C ARG A 63 -6.31 -9.04 12.16
N GLY A 64 -7.07 -8.07 12.71
CA GLY A 64 -6.83 -7.50 14.04
C GLY A 64 -5.57 -6.63 14.15
N LEU A 65 -5.04 -6.17 13.01
CA LEU A 65 -3.87 -5.29 12.93
C LEU A 65 -4.29 -3.82 12.90
N ARG A 66 -3.32 -2.91 13.09
CA ARG A 66 -3.57 -1.47 13.05
C ARG A 66 -3.92 -1.00 11.64
N SER A 67 -4.99 -0.22 11.52
CA SER A 67 -5.42 0.44 10.29
C SER A 67 -4.39 1.46 9.79
N LEU A 68 -4.31 1.62 8.47
CA LEU A 68 -3.46 2.63 7.85
C LEU A 68 -4.17 3.98 7.82
N ARG A 69 -3.40 5.05 8.00
CA ARG A 69 -3.86 6.43 7.79
C ARG A 69 -3.06 7.04 6.65
N ILE A 70 -3.72 7.84 5.81
CA ILE A 70 -3.01 8.68 4.83
C ILE A 70 -2.35 9.82 5.60
N LEU A 71 -1.03 9.95 5.45
CA LEU A 71 -0.25 11.05 5.99
C LEU A 71 -0.27 12.24 5.04
N ARG A 72 -0.02 12.00 3.74
CA ARG A 72 0.08 13.03 2.70
C ARG A 72 -0.49 12.54 1.37
N HIS A 73 -1.01 13.46 0.56
CA HIS A 73 -1.57 13.16 -0.78
C HIS A 73 -0.51 13.26 -1.88
N GLU A 74 0.62 12.61 -1.63
CA GLU A 74 1.80 12.53 -2.48
C GLU A 74 2.57 11.25 -2.12
N ALA A 75 3.55 10.86 -2.92
CA ALA A 75 4.42 9.74 -2.58
C ALA A 75 5.16 9.98 -1.24
N CYS A 76 5.47 8.90 -0.51
CA CYS A 76 6.42 9.00 0.58
C CYS A 76 7.79 9.42 0.04
N GLU A 77 8.49 10.23 0.83
CA GLU A 77 9.85 10.66 0.50
C GLU A 77 10.78 9.46 0.67
N GLU A 78 11.51 9.11 -0.37
CA GLU A 78 12.59 8.11 -0.31
C GLU A 78 13.76 8.73 0.46
N ASP A 79 14.44 7.94 1.30
CA ASP A 79 15.60 8.42 2.06
C ASP A 79 16.61 9.08 1.08
N PRO A 80 16.94 10.38 1.24
CA PRO A 80 17.91 11.04 0.39
C PRO A 80 19.26 10.31 0.32
N LEU A 81 19.61 9.54 1.36
CA LEU A 81 20.82 8.73 1.41
C LEU A 81 20.77 7.50 0.49
N LEU A 82 19.58 6.96 0.18
CA LEU A 82 19.42 5.85 -0.76
C LEU A 82 19.53 6.30 -2.22
N ASN A 83 18.99 7.49 -2.55
CA ASN A 83 19.16 8.09 -3.86
C ASN A 83 20.63 8.42 -4.14
N LYS A 84 21.33 8.93 -3.11
CA LYS A 84 22.76 9.20 -3.17
C LYS A 84 23.61 7.93 -3.26
N LEU A 85 23.15 6.83 -2.66
CA LEU A 85 23.83 5.54 -2.78
C LEU A 85 23.75 5.01 -4.22
N GLY A 86 22.59 5.09 -4.88
CA GLY A 86 22.42 4.70 -6.28
C GLY A 86 23.31 5.49 -7.25
N GLU A 87 23.55 6.78 -6.97
CA GLU A 87 24.51 7.61 -7.71
C GLU A 87 25.98 7.20 -7.50
N ILE A 88 26.31 6.58 -6.36
CA ILE A 88 27.69 6.12 -6.05
C ILE A 88 27.98 4.77 -6.70
N ILE A 89 26.97 3.91 -6.86
CA ILE A 89 27.09 2.61 -7.53
C ILE A 89 26.56 2.65 -8.97
N ASN A 90 26.91 3.68 -9.74
CA ASN A 90 26.71 3.62 -11.18
C ASN A 90 27.60 2.49 -11.73
N GLU A 91 26.98 1.46 -12.31
CA GLU A 91 27.66 0.31 -12.93
C GLU A 91 28.73 0.71 -13.99
N ASP A 92 28.68 1.95 -14.49
CA ASP A 92 29.62 2.51 -15.47
C ASP A 92 31.01 2.86 -14.91
N ASP A 93 31.21 2.90 -13.59
CA ASP A 93 32.50 3.24 -12.98
C ASP A 93 33.34 2.03 -12.54
N LEU A 94 32.78 0.81 -12.53
CA LEU A 94 33.50 -0.39 -12.08
C LEU A 94 34.50 -0.95 -13.13
N GLU A 95 34.33 -0.64 -14.42
CA GLU A 95 35.25 -1.15 -15.46
C GLU A 95 36.55 -0.33 -15.61
N ARG A 96 36.66 0.87 -15.02
CA ARG A 96 37.86 1.72 -15.20
C ARG A 96 38.93 1.55 -14.12
N GLU A 97 38.67 0.85 -13.03
CA GLU A 97 39.62 0.75 -11.92
C GLU A 97 40.59 -0.45 -12.03
N ILE A 98 40.37 -1.39 -12.95
CA ILE A 98 41.22 -2.60 -13.07
C ILE A 98 42.44 -2.39 -13.99
N ILE A 99 42.46 -1.40 -14.88
CA ILE A 99 43.48 -1.30 -15.95
C ILE A 99 44.56 -0.23 -15.67
N GLY A 100 44.44 0.56 -14.59
CA GLY A 100 45.25 1.78 -14.42
C GLY A 100 46.49 1.71 -13.52
N GLN A 101 46.69 0.67 -12.71
CA GLN A 101 47.76 0.67 -11.69
C GLN A 101 48.91 -0.27 -12.02
N ASN A 102 49.76 0.16 -12.96
CA ASN A 102 51.23 0.00 -12.97
C ASN A 102 51.77 0.51 -14.32
N PRO A 103 52.83 1.35 -14.35
CA PRO A 103 54.15 0.90 -13.92
C PRO A 103 55.02 1.94 -13.17
N ILE A 104 56.05 1.38 -12.56
CA ILE A 104 57.09 1.96 -11.71
C ILE A 104 58.10 2.73 -12.58
N GLU A 105 58.36 4.00 -12.29
CA GLU A 105 59.43 4.78 -12.96
C GLU A 105 60.82 4.46 -12.36
N TYR A 106 61.80 4.25 -13.25
CA TYR A 106 63.25 4.11 -12.97
C TYR A 106 63.97 5.43 -13.17
#